data_AF-A0A2E3RK84-F1
#
_entry.id   AF-A0A2E3RK84-F1
#
_cell.length_a   1.000
_cell.length_b   1.000
_cell.length_c   1.000
_cell.angle_alpha   90.00
_cell.angle_beta   90.00
_cell.angle_gamma   90.00
#
_symmetry.space_group_name_H-M   'P 1'
#
loop_
_entity.id
_entity.type
_entity.pdbx_description
1 polymer ?
#
loop_
_entity_poly.entity_id
_entity_poly.type
_entity_poly.pdbx_seq_one_letter_code
_entity_poly.pdbx_strand_id
1 'polypeptide(L)'
;MKNFIKISFIIFLFSSCEENVVEAIHGCFDSQACNYNPSATYDNNSCEYESCADCLGITNGEALLDSCNVCQGDDTYCLPIDLSLGDILYNENQELIIPILIDSQQNISGFQFNITENDIITYATGGIAEEYGFNLSIDPESEESSNLVLGFSFSGDIIPSGVNGILTNLTIIPSGSQVCFEQENNFFIKTVDPNIEVDLIHDTEDGNTDGVIQYQLNLGECKTIER
;
A
#
# COMPACT_ATOMS: atom_id res chain seq x y z
N MET A 1 75.50 -12.36 76.85
CA MET A 1 74.84 -11.26 77.61
C MET A 1 73.86 -10.60 76.66
N LYS A 2 72.56 -10.63 77.00
CA LYS A 2 71.44 -9.78 76.54
C LYS A 2 71.18 -9.69 75.02
N ASN A 3 69.95 -9.69 74.51
CA ASN A 3 68.61 -10.03 74.98
C ASN A 3 67.69 -9.75 73.76
N PHE A 4 66.74 -10.66 73.50
CA PHE A 4 65.38 -10.49 72.93
C PHE A 4 65.16 -9.44 71.80
N ILE A 5 64.40 -9.70 70.75
CA ILE A 5 62.94 -9.91 70.79
C ILE A 5 62.50 -10.55 69.45
N LYS A 6 61.63 -11.55 69.57
CA LYS A 6 60.85 -12.18 68.49
C LYS A 6 60.04 -11.13 67.74
N ILE A 7 60.27 -10.97 66.43
CA ILE A 7 59.21 -10.54 65.52
C ILE A 7 58.82 -11.77 64.71
N SER A 8 57.65 -12.27 65.08
CA SER A 8 56.98 -13.42 64.52
C SER A 8 56.82 -13.25 63.01
N PHE A 9 57.48 -14.15 62.29
CA PHE A 9 57.05 -14.83 61.07
C PHE A 9 55.58 -14.60 60.67
N ILE A 10 55.25 -13.46 60.10
CA ILE A 10 54.16 -13.30 59.12
C ILE A 10 54.61 -12.21 58.15
N ILE A 11 55.59 -12.52 57.30
CA ILE A 11 55.63 -11.92 55.97
C ILE A 11 54.40 -12.52 55.30
N PHE A 12 53.30 -11.78 55.36
CA PHE A 12 52.15 -12.04 54.55
C PHE A 12 52.69 -12.16 53.13
N LEU A 13 52.60 -13.37 52.57
CA LEU A 13 52.45 -13.58 51.15
C LEU A 13 51.21 -12.79 50.73
N PHE A 14 51.32 -11.48 50.58
CA PHE A 14 50.64 -10.80 49.52
C PHE A 14 51.38 -11.19 48.24
N SER A 15 51.30 -12.49 47.92
CA SER A 15 51.27 -12.91 46.53
C SER A 15 50.21 -12.01 45.94
N SER A 16 50.62 -11.14 45.03
CA SER A 16 49.69 -10.41 44.20
C SER A 16 48.69 -11.42 43.63
N CYS A 17 47.48 -11.47 44.16
CA CYS A 17 46.37 -11.41 43.23
C CYS A 17 46.52 -10.01 42.63
N GLU A 18 47.29 -9.89 41.55
CA GLU A 18 46.79 -9.07 40.46
C GLU A 18 45.46 -9.73 40.14
N GLU A 19 44.38 -9.27 40.78
CA GLU A 19 43.08 -9.38 40.16
C GLU A 19 43.29 -8.66 38.83
N ASN A 20 43.50 -9.44 37.76
CA ASN A 20 43.18 -8.99 36.43
C ASN A 20 41.70 -8.67 36.50
N VAL A 21 41.38 -7.43 36.89
CA VAL A 21 40.04 -6.89 36.82
C VAL A 21 39.79 -6.73 35.34
N VAL A 22 39.38 -7.83 34.71
CA VAL A 22 38.83 -7.80 33.36
C VAL A 22 37.54 -7.01 33.53
N GLU A 23 37.56 -5.76 33.07
CA GLU A 23 36.37 -4.93 33.07
C GLU A 23 35.26 -5.67 32.32
N ALA A 24 34.12 -5.87 32.97
CA ALA A 24 32.99 -6.50 32.33
C ALA A 24 32.51 -5.60 31.19
N ILE A 25 32.58 -6.09 29.96
CA ILE A 25 32.05 -5.38 28.80
C ILE A 25 30.55 -5.70 28.75
N HIS A 26 29.72 -4.71 29.07
CA HIS A 26 28.27 -4.83 29.02
C HIS A 26 27.77 -4.65 27.57
N GLY A 27 26.84 -5.48 27.13
CA GLY A 27 26.19 -5.32 25.82
C GLY A 27 25.27 -6.48 25.47
N CYS A 28 24.63 -6.39 24.31
CA CYS A 28 23.75 -7.44 23.83
C CYS A 28 24.54 -8.68 23.36
N PHE A 29 24.13 -9.86 23.86
CA PHE A 29 24.71 -11.16 23.50
C PHE A 29 24.03 -11.83 22.30
N ASP A 30 22.83 -11.37 21.94
CA ASP A 30 22.08 -11.95 20.84
C ASP A 30 22.67 -11.51 19.50
N SER A 31 23.21 -12.46 18.74
CA SER A 31 23.76 -12.23 17.39
C SER A 31 22.73 -11.77 16.36
N GLN A 32 21.44 -11.92 16.66
CA GLN A 32 20.35 -11.46 15.81
C GLN A 32 19.93 -10.02 16.15
N ALA A 33 20.37 -9.44 17.27
CA ALA A 33 20.04 -8.06 17.62
C ALA A 33 20.87 -7.06 16.80
N CYS A 34 20.28 -5.91 16.52
CA CYS A 34 20.90 -4.83 15.77
C CYS A 34 22.07 -4.18 16.51
N ASN A 35 22.03 -4.18 17.84
CA ASN A 35 23.12 -3.72 18.69
C ASN A 35 23.96 -4.88 19.29
N TYR A 36 24.01 -6.02 18.60
CA TYR A 36 24.88 -7.14 18.97
C TYR A 36 26.32 -6.66 19.20
N ASN A 37 26.88 -7.01 20.35
CA ASN A 37 28.26 -6.69 20.68
C ASN A 37 29.06 -7.97 20.90
N PRO A 38 29.89 -8.41 19.92
CA PRO A 38 30.69 -9.64 20.05
C PRO A 38 31.77 -9.56 21.13
N SER A 39 32.09 -8.36 21.62
CA SER A 39 33.06 -8.17 22.72
C SER A 39 32.40 -8.15 24.10
N ALA A 40 31.07 -8.18 24.19
CA ALA A 40 30.37 -8.18 25.46
C ALA A 40 30.69 -9.46 26.24
N THR A 41 31.03 -9.29 27.52
CA THR A 41 31.30 -10.37 28.48
C THR A 41 30.19 -10.50 29.52
N TYR A 42 29.23 -9.58 29.53
CA TYR A 42 28.03 -9.63 30.36
C TYR A 42 26.81 -9.06 29.62
N ASP A 43 25.71 -9.82 29.58
CA ASP A 43 24.45 -9.35 29.01
C ASP A 43 23.79 -8.31 29.93
N ASN A 44 23.54 -7.12 29.39
CA ASN A 44 22.89 -6.02 30.08
C ASN A 44 21.39 -5.88 29.71
N ASN A 45 20.82 -6.86 29.01
CA ASN A 45 19.45 -6.84 28.51
C ASN A 45 19.15 -5.63 27.60
N SER A 46 20.16 -5.08 26.93
CA SER A 46 19.98 -3.92 26.04
C SER A 46 19.69 -4.29 24.60
N CYS A 47 19.50 -5.57 24.26
CA CYS A 47 19.25 -6.01 22.88
C CYS A 47 18.07 -5.27 22.25
N GLU A 48 18.31 -4.66 21.09
CA GLU A 48 17.27 -4.02 20.26
C GLU A 48 17.24 -4.63 18.86
N TYR A 49 16.06 -4.70 18.27
CA TYR A 49 15.76 -5.49 17.08
C TYR A 49 15.17 -4.68 15.93
N GLU A 50 14.95 -3.37 16.15
CA GLU A 50 14.18 -2.51 15.26
C GLU A 50 15.08 -1.67 14.35
N SER A 51 16.25 -1.23 14.82
CA SER A 51 17.07 -0.27 14.07
C SER A 51 17.68 -0.82 12.77
N CYS A 52 17.70 -2.14 12.64
CA CYS A 52 18.15 -2.91 11.49
C CYS A 52 17.10 -3.93 11.04
N ALA A 53 15.85 -3.77 11.47
CA ALA A 53 14.74 -4.49 10.89
C ALA A 53 14.57 -4.07 9.43
N ASP A 54 14.28 -5.04 8.57
CA ASP A 54 13.87 -4.77 7.21
C ASP A 54 12.42 -4.23 7.18
N CYS A 55 11.91 -3.96 5.99
CA CYS A 55 10.56 -3.39 5.86
C CYS A 55 9.42 -4.36 6.25
N LEU A 56 9.70 -5.64 6.54
CA LEU A 56 8.76 -6.60 7.12
C LEU A 56 8.93 -6.74 8.65
N GLY A 57 9.75 -5.91 9.27
CA GLY A 57 10.06 -6.00 10.70
C GLY A 57 11.00 -7.16 11.04
N ILE A 58 11.66 -7.76 10.05
CA ILE A 58 12.60 -8.87 10.27
C ILE A 58 13.98 -8.29 10.52
N THR A 59 14.50 -8.51 11.73
CA THR A 59 15.85 -8.07 12.11
C THR A 59 16.91 -8.70 11.21
N ASN A 60 17.77 -7.87 10.61
CA ASN A 60 18.74 -8.28 9.59
C ASN A 60 18.10 -9.00 8.39
N GLY A 61 16.83 -8.73 8.10
CA GLY A 61 16.15 -9.24 6.93
C GLY A 61 16.62 -8.58 5.64
N GLU A 62 16.16 -9.12 4.51
CA GLU A 62 16.56 -8.69 3.17
C GLU A 62 15.42 -7.98 2.41
N ALA A 63 14.25 -7.76 3.05
CA ALA A 63 13.14 -7.09 2.40
C ALA A 63 13.48 -5.61 2.13
N LEU A 64 13.24 -5.17 0.90
CA LEU A 64 13.49 -3.80 0.47
C LEU A 64 12.18 -3.13 0.09
N LEU A 65 12.12 -1.83 0.32
CA LEU A 65 11.08 -0.97 -0.26
C LEU A 65 11.31 -0.87 -1.78
N ASP A 66 10.22 -0.85 -2.53
CA ASP A 66 10.20 -0.51 -3.94
C ASP A 66 10.18 1.02 -4.16
N SER A 67 10.06 1.46 -5.41
CA SER A 67 10.01 2.89 -5.77
C SER A 67 8.76 3.61 -5.23
N CYS A 68 7.75 2.85 -4.80
CA CYS A 68 6.50 3.33 -4.22
C CYS A 68 6.49 3.29 -2.68
N ASN A 69 7.65 3.04 -2.05
CA ASN A 69 7.79 2.81 -0.62
C ASN A 69 6.95 1.63 -0.10
N VAL A 70 6.67 0.64 -0.94
CA VAL A 70 5.98 -0.60 -0.57
C VAL A 70 7.03 -1.69 -0.34
N CYS A 71 6.96 -2.35 0.82
CA CYS A 71 7.86 -3.44 1.14
C CYS A 71 7.65 -4.63 0.22
N GLN A 72 8.72 -5.09 -0.45
CA GLN A 72 8.66 -6.13 -1.48
C GLN A 72 7.61 -5.84 -2.58
N GLY A 73 7.33 -4.56 -2.84
CA GLY A 73 6.42 -4.14 -3.89
C GLY A 73 6.98 -4.40 -5.29
N ASP A 74 6.12 -4.25 -6.29
CA ASP A 74 6.41 -4.50 -7.70
C ASP A 74 6.59 -3.20 -8.52
N ASP A 75 6.84 -2.07 -7.85
CA ASP A 75 6.92 -0.72 -8.42
C ASP A 75 5.62 -0.21 -9.07
N THR A 76 4.51 -0.95 -8.97
CA THR A 76 3.26 -0.53 -9.59
C THR A 76 2.41 0.31 -8.68
N TYR A 77 2.47 0.13 -7.34
CA TYR A 77 1.47 0.61 -6.37
C TYR A 77 1.15 2.11 -6.45
N CYS A 78 2.17 2.93 -6.70
CA CYS A 78 2.09 4.38 -6.82
C CYS A 78 1.76 4.88 -8.24
N LEU A 79 1.69 3.99 -9.24
CA LEU A 79 1.28 4.37 -10.60
C LEU A 79 -0.22 4.71 -10.64
N PRO A 80 -0.60 5.73 -11.44
CA PRO A 80 -2.00 6.10 -11.58
C PRO A 80 -2.80 5.02 -12.33
N ILE A 81 -4.12 5.03 -12.11
CA ILE A 81 -5.07 4.33 -12.99
C ILE A 81 -5.61 5.37 -13.97
N ASP A 82 -5.56 5.07 -15.26
CA ASP A 82 -6.11 5.94 -16.29
C ASP A 82 -7.52 5.45 -16.66
N LEU A 83 -8.52 6.31 -16.50
CA LEU A 83 -9.86 6.12 -17.03
C LEU A 83 -10.14 7.12 -18.13
N SER A 84 -10.73 6.68 -19.23
CA SER A 84 -11.16 7.58 -20.29
C SER A 84 -12.50 7.15 -20.87
N LEU A 85 -13.20 8.10 -21.49
CA LEU A 85 -14.40 7.80 -22.24
C LEU A 85 -13.98 7.38 -23.66
N GLY A 86 -14.52 6.26 -24.13
CA GLY A 86 -14.36 5.77 -25.50
C GLY A 86 -15.18 6.57 -26.50
N ASP A 87 -15.18 6.11 -27.75
CA ASP A 87 -16.01 6.73 -28.79
C ASP A 87 -17.48 6.41 -28.58
N ILE A 88 -18.33 7.40 -28.85
CA ILE A 88 -19.78 7.29 -28.66
C ILE A 88 -20.36 6.31 -29.67
N LEU A 89 -21.12 5.34 -29.17
CA LEU A 89 -21.80 4.35 -29.98
C LEU A 89 -23.32 4.50 -29.81
N TYR A 90 -24.07 3.94 -30.74
CA TYR A 90 -25.53 3.83 -30.65
C TYR A 90 -25.94 2.39 -30.91
N ASN A 91 -26.86 1.87 -30.10
CA ASN A 91 -27.41 0.54 -30.34
C ASN A 91 -28.55 0.57 -31.40
N GLU A 92 -29.13 -0.59 -31.68
CA GLU A 92 -30.24 -0.74 -32.63
C GLU A 92 -31.49 0.07 -32.24
N ASN A 93 -31.66 0.37 -30.95
CA ASN A 93 -32.75 1.17 -30.40
C ASN A 93 -32.43 2.68 -30.37
N GLN A 94 -31.28 3.09 -30.92
CA GLN A 94 -30.78 4.48 -30.88
C GLN A 94 -30.45 4.99 -29.47
N GLU A 95 -30.22 4.08 -28.51
CA GLU A 95 -29.71 4.44 -27.19
C GLU A 95 -28.20 4.67 -27.27
N LEU A 96 -27.73 5.68 -26.55
CA LEU A 96 -26.34 6.12 -26.58
C LEU A 96 -25.52 5.24 -25.62
N ILE A 97 -24.44 4.67 -26.15
CA ILE A 97 -23.50 3.82 -25.42
C ILE A 97 -22.15 4.52 -25.33
N ILE A 98 -21.63 4.66 -24.11
CA ILE A 98 -20.29 5.16 -23.82
C ILE A 98 -19.44 4.02 -23.25
N PRO A 99 -18.44 3.54 -23.99
CA PRO A 99 -17.42 2.65 -23.43
C PRO A 99 -16.59 3.40 -22.40
N ILE A 100 -16.42 2.83 -21.22
CA ILE A 100 -15.47 3.29 -20.21
C ILE A 100 -14.19 2.51 -20.44
N LEU A 101 -13.12 3.22 -20.79
CA LEU A 101 -11.80 2.63 -21.04
C LEU A 101 -10.95 2.73 -19.77
N ILE A 102 -10.17 1.69 -19.52
CA ILE A 102 -9.20 1.61 -18.43
C ILE A 102 -7.81 1.25 -18.97
N ASP A 103 -6.78 1.87 -18.40
CA ASP A 103 -5.40 1.41 -18.44
C ASP A 103 -4.88 1.36 -16.99
N SER A 104 -4.51 0.17 -16.53
CA SER A 104 -4.10 -0.06 -15.15
C SER A 104 -2.95 -1.05 -15.09
N GLN A 105 -1.87 -0.65 -14.42
CA GLN A 105 -0.77 -1.56 -14.05
C GLN A 105 -1.02 -2.25 -12.70
N GLN A 106 -2.26 -2.26 -12.23
CA GLN A 106 -2.62 -2.59 -10.84
C GLN A 106 -3.76 -3.59 -10.77
N ASN A 107 -3.72 -4.44 -9.75
CA ASN A 107 -4.87 -5.27 -9.40
C ASN A 107 -5.99 -4.41 -8.80
N ILE A 108 -7.21 -4.57 -9.31
CA ILE A 108 -8.40 -3.83 -8.86
C ILE A 108 -9.37 -4.84 -8.24
N SER A 109 -9.78 -4.59 -6.99
CA SER A 109 -10.77 -5.43 -6.29
C SER A 109 -12.16 -4.80 -6.20
N GLY A 110 -12.27 -3.53 -6.56
CA GLY A 110 -13.50 -2.78 -6.53
C GLY A 110 -13.29 -1.42 -7.18
N PHE A 111 -14.34 -0.88 -7.78
CA PHE A 111 -14.30 0.48 -8.31
C PHE A 111 -15.65 1.16 -8.18
N GLN A 112 -15.61 2.47 -8.05
CA GLN A 112 -16.74 3.35 -8.11
C GLN A 112 -16.33 4.58 -8.93
N PHE A 113 -17.18 5.02 -9.84
CA PHE A 113 -17.00 6.30 -10.51
C PHE A 113 -18.36 6.91 -10.86
N ASN A 114 -18.36 8.21 -11.06
CA ASN A 114 -19.52 8.96 -11.50
C ASN A 114 -19.26 9.60 -12.86
N ILE A 115 -20.34 9.76 -13.63
CA ILE A 115 -20.38 10.65 -14.79
C ILE A 115 -21.32 11.81 -14.52
N THR A 116 -21.25 12.84 -15.36
CA THR A 116 -22.00 14.10 -15.25
C THR A 116 -23.42 13.94 -14.67
N GLU A 117 -23.66 14.57 -13.51
CA GLU A 117 -24.87 14.49 -12.66
C GLU A 117 -26.22 14.45 -13.41
N ASN A 118 -26.35 15.17 -14.52
CA ASN A 118 -27.63 15.31 -15.21
C ASN A 118 -27.92 14.20 -16.23
N ASP A 119 -26.92 13.41 -16.62
CA ASP A 119 -27.16 12.25 -17.49
C ASP A 119 -27.88 11.16 -16.69
N ILE A 120 -28.52 10.20 -17.34
CA ILE A 120 -29.15 9.07 -16.64
C ILE A 120 -28.49 7.80 -17.14
N ILE A 121 -27.79 7.07 -16.27
CA ILE A 121 -27.30 5.74 -16.59
C ILE A 121 -28.46 4.75 -16.53
N THR A 122 -28.73 4.06 -17.64
CA THR A 122 -29.77 3.02 -17.68
C THR A 122 -29.19 1.64 -17.50
N TYR A 123 -27.98 1.40 -18.00
CA TYR A 123 -27.27 0.12 -17.89
C TYR A 123 -25.76 0.34 -17.79
N ALA A 124 -25.08 -0.51 -17.02
CA ALA A 124 -23.64 -0.71 -17.07
C ALA A 124 -23.38 -2.20 -17.30
N THR A 125 -22.78 -2.57 -18.43
CA THR A 125 -22.65 -3.98 -18.82
C THR A 125 -21.38 -4.27 -19.63
N GLY A 126 -20.95 -5.52 -19.59
CA GLY A 126 -19.82 -6.06 -20.34
C GLY A 126 -18.47 -5.50 -19.93
N GLY A 127 -17.50 -5.70 -20.81
CA GLY A 127 -16.12 -5.28 -20.62
C GLY A 127 -15.33 -6.17 -19.66
N ILE A 128 -14.14 -5.68 -19.31
CA ILE A 128 -13.18 -6.32 -18.39
C ILE A 128 -13.83 -6.61 -17.03
N ALA A 129 -14.71 -5.73 -16.53
CA ALA A 129 -15.36 -5.94 -15.24
C ALA A 129 -16.14 -7.27 -15.21
N GLU A 130 -17.08 -7.47 -16.14
CA GLU A 130 -17.84 -8.73 -16.20
C GLU A 130 -16.97 -9.92 -16.60
N GLU A 131 -15.95 -9.73 -17.46
CA GLU A 131 -15.00 -10.79 -17.85
C GLU A 131 -14.29 -11.39 -16.63
N TYR A 132 -13.89 -10.55 -15.67
CA TYR A 132 -13.24 -10.97 -14.42
C TYR A 132 -14.23 -11.17 -13.25
N GLY A 133 -15.52 -11.34 -13.53
CA GLY A 133 -16.51 -11.77 -12.53
C GLY A 133 -17.06 -10.65 -11.64
N PHE A 134 -16.85 -9.39 -12.00
CA PHE A 134 -17.43 -8.27 -11.26
C PHE A 134 -18.91 -8.12 -11.60
N ASN A 135 -19.68 -7.78 -10.57
CA ASN A 135 -21.05 -7.33 -10.65
C ASN A 135 -21.02 -5.81 -10.79
N LEU A 136 -21.88 -5.30 -11.68
CA LEU A 136 -22.06 -3.88 -11.90
C LEU A 136 -23.40 -3.46 -11.31
N SER A 137 -23.37 -2.44 -10.46
CA SER A 137 -24.54 -1.80 -9.88
C SER A 137 -24.52 -0.32 -10.25
N ILE A 138 -25.69 0.23 -10.58
CA ILE A 138 -25.85 1.65 -10.89
C ILE A 138 -26.89 2.26 -9.96
N ASP A 139 -26.71 3.53 -9.59
CA ASP A 139 -27.70 4.29 -8.83
C ASP A 139 -28.03 5.61 -9.56
N PRO A 140 -29.00 5.59 -10.50
CA PRO A 140 -29.35 6.76 -11.29
C PRO A 140 -30.30 7.74 -10.58
N GLU A 141 -30.85 7.41 -9.40
CA GLU A 141 -31.94 8.18 -8.76
C GLU A 141 -31.60 8.71 -7.35
N SER A 142 -30.33 8.61 -6.94
CA SER A 142 -29.86 9.11 -5.64
C SER A 142 -29.74 10.65 -5.63
N GLU A 143 -30.38 11.29 -4.63
CA GLU A 143 -30.29 12.73 -4.34
C GLU A 143 -28.90 13.15 -3.82
N GLU A 144 -28.04 12.20 -3.44
CA GLU A 144 -26.69 12.45 -2.89
C GLU A 144 -25.55 11.99 -3.83
N SER A 145 -25.85 11.18 -4.85
CA SER A 145 -24.89 10.64 -5.82
C SER A 145 -25.60 10.17 -7.10
N SER A 146 -26.14 11.09 -7.89
CA SER A 146 -26.71 10.78 -9.20
C SER A 146 -25.63 10.14 -10.08
N ASN A 147 -25.92 8.98 -10.69
CA ASN A 147 -25.06 8.29 -11.67
C ASN A 147 -23.80 7.60 -11.12
N LEU A 148 -23.90 7.07 -9.90
CA LEU A 148 -22.88 6.16 -9.39
C LEU A 148 -22.85 4.86 -10.22
N VAL A 149 -21.66 4.49 -10.70
CA VAL A 149 -21.35 3.14 -11.21
C VAL A 149 -20.44 2.45 -10.20
N LEU A 150 -20.91 1.34 -9.64
CA LEU A 150 -20.18 0.52 -8.69
C LEU A 150 -19.88 -0.86 -9.29
N GLY A 151 -18.61 -1.24 -9.32
CA GLY A 151 -18.13 -2.56 -9.71
C GLY A 151 -17.51 -3.32 -8.54
N PHE A 152 -17.99 -4.52 -8.26
CA PHE A 152 -17.51 -5.35 -7.14
C PHE A 152 -17.66 -6.85 -7.41
N SER A 153 -16.84 -7.70 -6.78
CA SER A 153 -17.00 -9.17 -6.83
C SER A 153 -17.50 -9.74 -5.49
N PHE A 154 -18.54 -10.59 -5.53
CA PHE A 154 -18.99 -11.35 -4.35
C PHE A 154 -18.06 -12.52 -4.00
N SER A 155 -17.24 -12.97 -4.95
CA SER A 155 -16.30 -14.09 -4.76
C SER A 155 -14.91 -13.62 -4.32
N GLY A 156 -14.68 -12.31 -4.27
CA GLY A 156 -13.36 -11.73 -4.05
C GLY A 156 -12.46 -11.80 -5.29
N ASP A 157 -13.05 -11.87 -6.49
CA ASP A 157 -12.30 -11.82 -7.74
C ASP A 157 -11.61 -10.46 -7.89
N ILE A 158 -10.50 -10.45 -8.63
CA ILE A 158 -9.72 -9.26 -8.94
C ILE A 158 -9.62 -9.08 -10.45
N ILE A 159 -9.72 -7.84 -10.91
CA ILE A 159 -9.26 -7.47 -12.26
C ILE A 159 -7.73 -7.38 -12.16
N PRO A 160 -6.97 -8.17 -12.93
CA PRO A 160 -5.52 -8.25 -12.78
C PRO A 160 -4.81 -6.97 -13.25
N SER A 161 -3.56 -6.80 -12.82
CA SER A 161 -2.67 -5.77 -13.34
C SER A 161 -2.36 -5.93 -14.83
N GLY A 162 -2.03 -4.82 -15.49
CA GLY A 162 -1.69 -4.78 -16.91
C GLY A 162 -2.91 -4.81 -17.84
N VAL A 163 -4.11 -4.56 -17.32
CA VAL A 163 -5.33 -4.49 -18.13
C VAL A 163 -5.39 -3.17 -18.89
N ASN A 164 -5.71 -3.26 -20.18
CA ASN A 164 -6.00 -2.13 -21.04
C ASN A 164 -7.19 -2.49 -21.94
N GLY A 165 -8.25 -1.68 -21.92
CA GLY A 165 -9.43 -1.91 -22.77
C GLY A 165 -10.72 -1.33 -22.19
N ILE A 166 -11.85 -1.88 -22.62
CA ILE A 166 -13.17 -1.46 -22.13
C ILE A 166 -13.39 -2.07 -20.74
N LEU A 167 -13.41 -1.25 -19.70
CA LEU A 167 -13.80 -1.64 -18.35
C LEU A 167 -15.27 -2.09 -18.32
N THR A 168 -16.15 -1.25 -18.84
CA THR A 168 -17.59 -1.51 -18.98
C THR A 168 -18.21 -0.58 -20.03
N ASN A 169 -19.37 -0.93 -20.57
CA ASN A 169 -20.16 -0.05 -21.43
C ASN A 169 -21.34 0.53 -20.66
N LEU A 170 -21.46 1.85 -20.64
CA LEU A 170 -22.62 2.55 -20.08
C LEU A 170 -23.62 2.85 -21.18
N THR A 171 -24.88 2.46 -20.98
CA THR A 171 -25.99 3.01 -21.75
C THR A 171 -26.55 4.18 -20.98
N ILE A 172 -26.67 5.34 -21.62
CA ILE A 172 -27.08 6.58 -20.96
C ILE A 172 -28.15 7.33 -21.75
N ILE A 173 -28.97 8.08 -21.03
CA ILE A 173 -29.84 9.11 -21.60
C ILE A 173 -29.17 10.46 -21.30
N PRO A 174 -28.55 11.11 -22.29
CA PRO A 174 -27.81 12.33 -22.06
C PRO A 174 -28.76 13.53 -21.89
N SER A 175 -28.48 14.36 -20.90
CA SER A 175 -29.14 15.66 -20.70
C SER A 175 -28.48 16.77 -21.49
N GLY A 176 -27.16 16.68 -21.69
CA GLY A 176 -26.31 17.69 -22.29
C GLY A 176 -25.85 17.38 -23.71
N SER A 177 -24.83 18.12 -24.14
CA SER A 177 -24.09 17.88 -25.40
C SER A 177 -22.71 17.28 -25.17
N GLN A 178 -22.35 16.96 -23.92
CA GLN A 178 -21.11 16.29 -23.57
C GLN A 178 -21.35 15.35 -22.39
N VAL A 179 -20.50 14.32 -22.29
CA VAL A 179 -20.40 13.42 -21.14
C VAL A 179 -19.00 13.58 -20.56
N CYS A 180 -18.90 13.73 -19.25
CA CYS A 180 -17.64 13.84 -18.51
C CYS A 180 -17.66 12.91 -17.30
N PHE A 181 -16.50 12.45 -16.86
CA PHE A 181 -16.35 11.97 -15.48
C PHE A 181 -16.52 13.13 -14.51
N GLU A 182 -17.14 12.87 -13.37
CA GLU A 182 -17.12 13.81 -12.24
C GLU A 182 -15.74 13.76 -11.60
N GLN A 183 -15.22 14.88 -11.11
CA GLN A 183 -13.86 14.92 -10.53
C GLN A 183 -13.84 14.49 -9.06
N GLU A 184 -14.99 14.51 -8.38
CA GLU A 184 -15.14 14.13 -6.98
C GLU A 184 -15.76 12.73 -6.90
N ASN A 185 -15.46 11.98 -5.83
CA ASN A 185 -16.06 10.68 -5.49
C ASN A 185 -15.78 9.50 -6.44
N ASN A 186 -14.82 9.60 -7.37
CA ASN A 186 -14.28 8.43 -8.04
C ASN A 186 -13.28 7.70 -7.15
N PHE A 187 -13.46 6.40 -6.99
CA PHE A 187 -12.71 5.59 -6.06
C PHE A 187 -12.40 4.22 -6.63
N PHE A 188 -11.13 3.83 -6.64
CA PHE A 188 -10.69 2.50 -7.06
C PHE A 188 -9.97 1.85 -5.89
N ILE A 189 -10.44 0.66 -5.50
CA ILE A 189 -9.76 -0.14 -4.49
C ILE A 189 -8.70 -0.95 -5.20
N LYS A 190 -7.44 -0.54 -4.99
CA LYS A 190 -6.28 -1.34 -5.36
C LYS A 190 -6.09 -2.43 -4.32
N THR A 191 -5.78 -3.64 -4.76
CA THR A 191 -5.32 -4.68 -3.84
C THR A 191 -3.81 -4.61 -3.72
N VAL A 192 -3.34 -4.43 -2.49
CA VAL A 192 -1.98 -4.83 -2.12
C VAL A 192 -1.97 -6.35 -2.04
N ASP A 193 -0.84 -6.98 -2.36
CA ASP A 193 -0.61 -8.39 -2.05
C ASP A 193 -1.08 -8.67 -0.60
N PRO A 194 -1.90 -9.70 -0.35
CA PRO A 194 -2.43 -10.02 0.98
C PRO A 194 -1.35 -10.28 2.06
N ASN A 195 -0.08 -10.35 1.67
CA ASN A 195 1.06 -10.47 2.59
C ASN A 195 1.63 -9.12 3.05
N ILE A 196 1.13 -7.99 2.53
CA ILE A 196 1.58 -6.66 2.90
C ILE A 196 0.49 -6.01 3.77
N GLU A 197 0.83 -5.73 5.02
CA GLU A 197 -0.02 -5.00 5.94
C GLU A 197 -0.26 -3.60 5.34
N VAL A 198 -1.51 -3.31 4.96
CA VAL A 198 -1.92 -2.04 4.34
C VAL A 198 -1.58 -0.83 5.23
N ASP A 199 -1.37 -1.05 6.52
CA ASP A 199 -0.95 -0.05 7.51
C ASP A 199 0.52 0.41 7.39
N LEU A 200 1.32 -0.18 6.49
CA LEU A 200 2.74 0.17 6.32
C LEU A 200 3.03 1.09 5.12
N ILE A 201 2.04 1.46 4.33
CA ILE A 201 2.26 2.40 3.22
C ILE A 201 2.22 3.82 3.77
N HIS A 202 3.35 4.28 4.28
CA HIS A 202 3.54 5.67 4.71
C HIS A 202 3.47 6.59 3.48
N ASP A 203 2.40 7.37 3.40
CA ASP A 203 2.30 8.54 2.55
C ASP A 203 3.42 9.52 2.92
N THR A 204 4.39 9.69 2.01
CA THR A 204 5.39 10.75 2.08
C THR A 204 5.29 11.72 0.91
N GLU A 205 4.28 11.59 0.04
CA GLU A 205 4.26 12.31 -1.25
C GLU A 205 3.01 13.14 -1.53
N ASP A 206 1.89 13.01 -0.80
CA ASP A 206 0.73 13.90 -1.00
C ASP A 206 0.64 15.06 0.01
N GLY A 207 1.47 15.04 1.05
CA GLY A 207 1.58 16.12 2.04
C GLY A 207 0.47 16.14 3.07
N ASN A 208 -0.33 15.08 3.15
CA ASN A 208 -1.31 14.86 4.18
C ASN A 208 -0.82 13.73 5.14
N THR A 209 -1.37 13.66 6.35
CA THR A 209 -0.95 12.68 7.39
C THR A 209 -2.10 11.75 7.76
N ASP A 210 -3.01 11.47 6.83
CA ASP A 210 -4.18 10.61 7.04
C ASP A 210 -3.87 9.13 6.77
N GLY A 211 -2.67 8.81 6.24
CA GLY A 211 -2.25 7.44 5.96
C GLY A 211 -3.03 6.79 4.81
N VAL A 212 -3.72 7.58 4.00
CA VAL A 212 -4.44 7.13 2.81
C VAL A 212 -3.72 7.70 1.61
N ILE A 213 -3.04 6.86 0.84
CA ILE A 213 -2.61 7.26 -0.50
C ILE A 213 -3.86 7.67 -1.26
N GLN A 214 -4.01 8.96 -1.54
CA GLN A 214 -4.99 9.40 -2.51
C GLN A 214 -4.59 8.76 -3.84
N TYR A 215 -5.37 7.75 -4.24
CA TYR A 215 -5.16 7.04 -5.49
C TYR A 215 -5.11 8.05 -6.62
N GLN A 216 -3.96 8.14 -7.31
CA GLN A 216 -3.84 8.98 -8.50
C GLN A 216 -4.73 8.38 -9.58
N LEU A 217 -5.92 8.92 -9.74
CA LEU A 217 -6.83 8.58 -10.83
C LEU A 217 -6.70 9.66 -11.89
N ASN A 218 -6.29 9.27 -13.09
CA ASN A 218 -6.26 10.16 -14.24
C ASN A 218 -7.58 9.99 -14.99
N LEU A 219 -8.35 11.07 -15.08
CA LEU A 219 -9.58 11.11 -15.85
C LEU A 219 -9.30 11.73 -17.21
N GLY A 220 -9.72 11.04 -18.27
CA GLY A 220 -9.67 11.53 -19.63
C GLY A 220 -10.65 12.67 -19.89
N GLU A 221 -10.53 13.28 -21.07
CA GLU A 221 -11.37 14.40 -21.48
C GLU A 221 -12.84 14.00 -21.68
N CYS A 222 -13.72 15.00 -21.55
CA CYS A 222 -15.14 14.85 -21.88
C CYS A 222 -15.35 14.47 -23.35
N LYS A 223 -16.38 13.68 -23.63
CA LYS A 223 -16.80 13.35 -25.00
C LYS A 223 -17.99 14.19 -25.42
N THR A 224 -17.88 14.85 -26.57
CA THR A 224 -18.97 15.62 -27.17
C THR A 224 -19.95 14.69 -27.88
N ILE A 225 -21.24 14.89 -27.64
CA ILE A 225 -22.32 14.16 -28.28
C ILE A 225 -22.69 14.89 -29.58
N GLU A 226 -22.29 14.32 -30.71
CA GLU A 226 -22.72 14.80 -32.02
C GLU A 226 -24.15 14.28 -32.28
N ARG A 227 -25.13 15.20 -32.27
CA ARG A 227 -26.53 14.93 -32.56
C ARG A 227 -26.85 15.06 -34.05
#